data_AF-R5EME7-F1
#
_entry.id   AF-R5EME7-F1
#
_cell.length_a   1.000
_cell.length_b   1.000
_cell.length_c   1.000
_cell.angle_alpha   90.00
_cell.angle_beta   90.00
_cell.angle_gamma   90.00
#
_symmetry.space_group_name_H-M   'P 1'
#
loop_
_entity.id
_entity.type
_entity.pdbx_description
1 polymer ?
#
loop_
_entity_poly.entity_id
_entity_poly.type
_entity_poly.pdbx_seq_one_letter_code
_entity_poly.pdbx_strand_id
1 'polypeptide(L)'
;MIPIEKVQSGIAKFVDRDIAPSLTGWDRVLVAGAGGLLTANIPKILAQYEDHPVIKALGVYDKENGLVDVNALYAAAKPYLGTEPLPVKIPFLKITIKLGKKDIDAIYSYIQEG
;
A
#
# COMPACT_ATOMS: atom_id res chain seq x y z
N MET A 1 -9.91 9.08 8.78
CA MET A 1 -10.23 7.81 8.10
C MET A 1 -10.61 8.06 6.64
N ILE A 2 -10.18 7.20 5.74
CA ILE A 2 -10.29 7.34 4.28
C ILE A 2 -10.93 6.07 3.71
N PRO A 3 -11.85 6.17 2.73
CA PRO A 3 -12.41 4.99 2.06
C PRO A 3 -11.35 4.11 1.40
N ILE A 4 -11.53 2.79 1.48
CA ILE A 4 -10.59 1.82 0.92
C ILE A 4 -10.37 2.01 -0.58
N GLU A 5 -11.36 2.52 -1.31
CA GLU A 5 -11.28 2.82 -2.74
C GLU A 5 -10.25 3.90 -3.04
N LYS A 6 -10.14 4.92 -2.16
CA LYS A 6 -9.08 5.93 -2.26
C LYS A 6 -7.71 5.35 -1.92
N VAL A 7 -7.64 4.41 -0.98
CA VAL A 7 -6.40 3.69 -0.67
C VAL A 7 -5.95 2.88 -1.89
N GLN A 8 -6.88 2.17 -2.51
CA GLN A 8 -6.64 1.41 -3.75
C GLN A 8 -6.16 2.32 -4.88
N SER A 9 -6.85 3.44 -5.12
CA SER A 9 -6.48 4.42 -6.15
C SER A 9 -5.08 5.00 -5.92
N GLY A 10 -4.76 5.37 -4.67
CA GLY A 10 -3.43 5.90 -4.33
C GLY A 10 -2.31 4.89 -4.57
N ILE A 11 -2.52 3.61 -4.23
CA ILE A 11 -1.55 2.53 -4.50
C ILE A 11 -1.41 2.30 -6.01
N ALA A 12 -2.51 2.30 -6.76
CA ALA A 12 -2.47 2.17 -8.22
C ALA A 12 -1.65 3.30 -8.86
N LYS A 13 -1.89 4.55 -8.44
CA LYS A 13 -1.11 5.71 -8.89
C LYS A 13 0.38 5.57 -8.59
N PHE A 14 0.75 5.08 -7.40
CA PHE A 14 2.16 4.84 -7.06
C PHE A 14 2.78 3.79 -7.99
N VAL A 15 2.06 2.69 -8.26
CA VAL A 15 2.52 1.68 -9.21
C VAL A 15 2.70 2.29 -10.59
N ASP A 16 1.75 3.08 -11.08
CA ASP A 16 1.79 3.65 -12.43
C ASP A 16 2.84 4.76 -12.59
N ARG A 17 3.05 5.58 -11.55
CA ARG A 17 3.88 6.79 -11.61
C ARG A 17 5.33 6.56 -11.15
N ASP A 18 5.57 5.67 -10.19
CA ASP A 18 6.90 5.50 -9.59
C ASP A 18 7.50 4.13 -9.93
N ILE A 19 6.71 3.06 -9.91
CA ILE A 19 7.21 1.70 -10.13
C ILE A 19 7.29 1.38 -11.63
N ALA A 20 6.17 1.47 -12.35
CA ALA A 20 6.06 1.05 -13.75
C ALA A 20 7.06 1.72 -14.70
N PRO A 21 7.43 3.02 -14.53
CA PRO A 21 8.43 3.65 -15.39
C PRO A 21 9.84 3.09 -15.21
N SER A 22 10.15 2.51 -14.05
CA SER A 22 11.44 1.85 -13.78
C SER A 22 11.55 0.45 -14.40
N LEU A 23 10.44 -0.09 -14.90
CA LEU A 23 10.35 -1.44 -15.46
C LEU A 23 10.33 -1.40 -16.99
N THR A 24 10.91 -2.43 -17.63
CA THR A 24 10.94 -2.55 -19.09
C THR A 24 10.33 -3.88 -19.56
N GLY A 25 9.81 -3.89 -20.80
CA GLY A 25 9.30 -5.11 -21.44
C GLY A 25 8.24 -5.86 -20.64
N TRP A 26 8.44 -7.17 -20.47
CA TRP A 26 7.50 -8.08 -19.80
C TRP A 26 7.37 -7.84 -18.30
N ASP A 27 8.40 -7.31 -17.63
CA ASP A 27 8.36 -7.01 -16.19
C ASP A 27 7.34 -5.90 -15.90
N ARG A 28 7.24 -4.91 -16.80
CA ARG A 28 6.23 -3.84 -16.67
C ARG A 28 4.81 -4.40 -16.80
N VAL A 29 4.57 -5.30 -17.75
CA VAL A 29 3.26 -5.93 -17.94
C VAL A 29 2.89 -6.78 -16.72
N LEU A 30 3.84 -7.56 -16.21
CA LEU A 30 3.63 -8.39 -15.02
C LEU A 30 3.31 -7.54 -13.79
N VAL A 31 4.10 -6.49 -13.52
CA VAL A 31 3.93 -5.67 -12.31
C VAL A 31 2.74 -4.73 -12.41
N ALA A 32 2.44 -4.13 -13.57
CA ALA A 32 1.23 -3.32 -13.74
C ALA A 32 -0.03 -4.19 -13.67
N GLY A 33 -0.03 -5.36 -14.34
CA GLY A 33 -1.14 -6.30 -14.30
C GLY A 33 -1.36 -6.92 -12.91
N ALA A 34 -0.28 -7.36 -12.26
CA ALA A 34 -0.36 -7.87 -10.89
C ALA A 34 -0.65 -6.76 -9.88
N GLY A 35 -0.14 -5.55 -10.08
CA GLY A 35 -0.44 -4.37 -9.28
C GLY A 35 -1.93 -4.05 -9.32
N GLY A 36 -2.56 -4.10 -10.50
CA GLY A 36 -4.01 -3.98 -10.66
C GLY A 36 -4.79 -5.07 -9.92
N LEU A 37 -4.38 -6.34 -10.07
CA LEU A 37 -5.02 -7.46 -9.37
C LEU A 37 -4.83 -7.39 -7.85
N LEU A 38 -3.65 -7.03 -7.36
CA LEU A 38 -3.38 -6.86 -5.93
C LEU A 38 -4.21 -5.72 -5.36
N THR A 39 -4.27 -4.59 -6.07
CA THR A 39 -5.08 -3.43 -5.69
C THR A 39 -6.55 -3.81 -5.58
N ALA A 40 -7.11 -4.51 -6.57
CA ALA A 40 -8.49 -5.00 -6.54
C ALA A 40 -8.75 -5.97 -5.37
N ASN A 41 -7.73 -6.72 -4.92
CA ASN A 41 -7.84 -7.66 -3.81
C ASN A 41 -7.52 -7.05 -2.43
N ILE A 42 -7.17 -5.77 -2.33
CA ILE A 42 -6.88 -5.12 -1.03
C ILE A 42 -7.98 -5.34 0.01
N PRO A 43 -9.29 -5.21 -0.30
CA PRO A 43 -10.35 -5.47 0.68
C PRO A 43 -10.30 -6.90 1.23
N LYS A 44 -10.04 -7.88 0.36
CA LYS A 44 -9.92 -9.30 0.74
C LYS A 44 -8.66 -9.54 1.59
N ILE A 45 -7.55 -8.89 1.25
CA ILE A 45 -6.30 -8.98 2.01
C ILE A 45 -6.50 -8.38 3.40
N LEU A 46 -7.06 -7.17 3.52
CA LEU A 46 -7.31 -6.53 4.82
C LEU A 46 -8.27 -7.34 5.69
N ALA A 47 -9.31 -7.94 5.10
CA ALA A 47 -10.22 -8.83 5.81
C ALA A 47 -9.53 -10.06 6.42
N GLN A 48 -8.40 -10.54 5.84
CA GLN A 48 -7.62 -11.65 6.41
C GLN A 48 -6.78 -11.23 7.62
N TYR A 49 -6.42 -9.95 7.72
CA TYR A 49 -5.60 -9.42 8.82
C TYR A 49 -6.46 -8.78 9.92
N GLU A 50 -7.75 -8.55 9.68
CA GLU A 50 -8.68 -8.01 10.68
C GLU A 50 -8.69 -8.87 11.94
N ASP A 51 -8.79 -10.20 11.82
CA ASP A 51 -8.83 -11.09 12.99
C ASP A 51 -7.50 -11.20 13.73
N HIS A 52 -6.45 -10.57 13.20
CA HIS A 52 -5.18 -10.51 13.90
C HIS A 52 -5.31 -9.58 15.13
N PRO A 53 -5.05 -10.05 16.36
CA PRO A 53 -5.26 -9.28 17.59
C PRO A 53 -4.54 -7.93 17.59
N VAL A 54 -3.36 -7.88 16.97
CA VAL A 54 -2.58 -6.65 16.85
C VAL A 54 -3.27 -5.63 15.95
N ILE A 55 -3.91 -6.04 14.85
CA ILE A 55 -4.56 -5.11 13.93
C ILE A 55 -5.83 -4.51 14.55
N LYS A 56 -6.63 -5.33 15.26
CA LYS A 56 -7.78 -4.83 16.04
C LYS A 56 -7.34 -3.82 17.11
N ALA A 57 -6.26 -4.12 17.83
CA ALA A 57 -5.73 -3.23 18.87
C ALA A 57 -5.23 -1.88 18.31
N LEU A 58 -4.79 -1.83 17.06
CA LEU A 58 -4.34 -0.59 16.42
C LEU A 58 -5.50 0.35 16.06
N GLY A 59 -6.73 -0.15 15.90
CA GLY A 59 -7.92 0.67 15.63
C GLY A 59 -7.89 1.44 14.29
N VAL A 60 -7.00 1.04 13.37
CA VAL A 60 -6.74 1.75 12.10
C VAL A 60 -7.60 1.27 10.93
N TYR A 61 -8.42 0.23 11.12
CA TYR A 61 -9.27 -0.34 10.07
C TYR A 61 -10.70 -0.49 10.60
N ASP A 62 -11.64 0.19 9.95
CA ASP A 62 -13.08 0.06 10.15
C ASP A 62 -13.64 -0.71 8.96
N LYS A 63 -13.97 -1.98 9.19
CA LYS A 63 -14.50 -2.87 8.15
C LYS A 63 -15.94 -2.56 7.79
N GLU A 64 -16.77 -2.21 8.77
CA GLU A 64 -18.20 -2.00 8.54
C GLU A 64 -18.42 -0.88 7.52
N ASN A 65 -17.58 0.16 7.61
CA ASN A 65 -17.64 1.31 6.72
C ASN A 65 -16.57 1.29 5.62
N GLY A 66 -15.71 0.26 5.57
CA GLY A 66 -14.63 0.15 4.59
C GLY A 66 -13.61 1.28 4.67
N LEU A 67 -13.29 1.75 5.88
CA LEU A 67 -12.42 2.91 6.11
C LEU A 67 -11.07 2.50 6.71
N VAL A 68 -10.03 3.21 6.33
CA VAL A 68 -8.67 3.05 6.86
C VAL A 68 -8.18 4.38 7.44
N ASP A 69 -7.59 4.36 8.64
CA ASP A 69 -6.91 5.52 9.20
C ASP A 69 -5.47 5.64 8.65
N VAL A 70 -5.39 6.04 7.39
CA VAL A 70 -4.12 6.26 6.68
C VAL A 70 -3.27 7.34 7.36
N ASN A 71 -3.90 8.34 7.96
CA ASN A 71 -3.20 9.42 8.66
C ASN A 71 -2.53 8.88 9.93
N ALA A 72 -3.23 8.07 10.72
CA ALA A 72 -2.67 7.42 11.90
C ALA A 72 -1.54 6.46 11.52
N LEU A 73 -1.73 5.64 10.49
CA LEU A 73 -0.69 4.74 9.96
C LEU A 73 0.56 5.51 9.52
N TYR A 74 0.40 6.59 8.75
CA TYR A 74 1.50 7.42 8.29
C TYR A 74 2.23 8.09 9.46
N ALA A 75 1.49 8.69 10.40
CA ALA A 75 2.07 9.33 11.57
C ALA A 75 2.83 8.35 12.47
N ALA A 76 2.31 7.12 12.64
CA ALA A 76 2.95 6.07 13.41
C ALA A 76 4.19 5.50 12.71
N ALA A 77 4.17 5.39 11.37
CA ALA A 77 5.30 4.88 10.60
C ALA A 77 6.44 5.90 10.49
N LYS A 78 6.12 7.19 10.36
CA LYS A 78 7.07 8.28 10.06
C LYS A 78 8.35 8.30 10.93
N PRO A 79 8.31 8.09 12.26
CA PRO A 79 9.52 8.05 13.08
C PRO A 79 10.48 6.89 12.75
N TYR A 80 9.95 5.81 12.18
CA TYR A 80 10.69 4.59 11.83
C TYR A 80 11.13 4.55 10.36
N LEU A 81 10.65 5.49 9.54
CA LEU A 81 11.14 5.70 8.18
C LEU A 81 12.49 6.42 8.23
N GLY A 82 13.52 5.65 8.58
CA GLY A 82 14.91 6.09 8.58
C GLY A 82 15.47 6.34 7.18
N THR A 83 16.79 6.45 7.08
CA THR A 83 17.49 6.63 5.79
C THR A 83 17.54 5.35 4.97
N GLU A 84 17.40 4.19 5.59
CA GLU A 84 17.43 2.89 4.91
C GLU A 84 16.05 2.48 4.41
N PRO A 85 15.90 2.11 3.13
CA PRO A 85 14.65 1.57 2.59
C PRO A 85 14.23 0.27 3.28
N LEU A 86 12.97 0.18 3.64
CA LEU A 86 12.36 -1.01 4.22
C LEU A 86 12.14 -2.08 3.14
N PRO A 87 12.68 -3.31 3.32
CA PRO A 87 12.41 -4.40 2.39
C PRO A 87 10.98 -4.93 2.60
N VAL A 88 10.11 -4.69 1.62
CA VAL A 88 8.75 -5.21 1.58
C VAL A 88 8.67 -6.37 0.60
N LYS A 89 8.41 -7.56 1.13
CA LYS A 89 8.15 -8.74 0.31
C LYS A 89 6.72 -8.69 -0.21
N ILE A 90 6.53 -8.86 -1.52
CA ILE A 90 5.21 -9.06 -2.11
C ILE A 90 4.98 -10.57 -2.24
N PRO A 91 4.13 -11.19 -1.39
CA PRO A 91 4.05 -12.65 -1.26
C PRO A 91 3.74 -13.38 -2.56
N PHE A 92 2.87 -12.80 -3.41
CA PHE A 92 2.42 -13.40 -4.66
C PHE A 92 3.42 -13.25 -5.81
N LEU A 93 4.28 -12.23 -5.75
CA LEU A 93 5.22 -11.92 -6.82
C LEU A 93 6.63 -12.46 -6.55
N LYS A 94 6.89 -12.97 -5.34
CA LYS A 94 8.23 -13.40 -4.88
C LYS A 94 9.31 -12.31 -5.07
N ILE A 95 8.91 -11.06 -5.24
CA ILE A 95 9.79 -9.89 -5.32
C ILE A 95 9.89 -9.21 -3.96
N THR A 96 11.04 -8.62 -3.69
CA THR A 96 11.23 -7.71 -2.57
C THR A 96 11.43 -6.32 -3.14
N ILE A 97 10.51 -5.40 -2.83
CA ILE A 97 10.67 -3.99 -3.14
C ILE A 97 11.28 -3.29 -1.94
N LYS A 98 12.12 -2.29 -2.19
CA LYS A 98 12.72 -1.46 -1.14
C LYS A 98 11.94 -0.15 -1.08
N LEU A 99 11.13 0.03 -0.04
CA LEU A 99 10.36 1.24 0.16
C LEU A 99 11.12 2.19 1.09
N GLY A 100 11.63 3.27 0.54
CA GLY A 100 12.19 4.38 1.30
C GLY A 100 11.12 5.35 1.76
N LYS A 101 11.55 6.33 2.56
CA LYS A 101 10.67 7.41 3.04
C LYS A 101 9.92 8.12 1.90
N LYS A 102 10.60 8.39 0.78
CA LYS A 102 9.99 9.05 -0.39
C LYS A 102 8.83 8.25 -0.98
N ASP A 103 8.97 6.93 -1.02
CA ASP A 103 7.92 6.05 -1.56
C ASP A 103 6.68 6.08 -0.67
N ILE A 104 6.88 6.03 0.66
CA ILE A 104 5.78 6.12 1.63
C ILE A 104 5.11 7.51 1.58
N ASP A 105 5.89 8.58 1.44
CA ASP A 105 5.36 9.95 1.27
C ASP A 105 4.57 10.09 -0.03
N ALA A 106 5.01 9.44 -1.12
CA ALA A 106 4.32 9.43 -2.41
C ALA A 106 2.99 8.67 -2.33
N ILE A 107 3.00 7.45 -1.77
CA ILE A 107 1.78 6.66 -1.54
C ILE A 107 0.78 7.46 -0.71
N TYR A 108 1.22 8.06 0.41
CA TYR A 108 0.36 8.90 1.24
C TYR A 108 -0.26 10.04 0.45
N SER A 109 0.55 10.78 -0.32
CA SER A 109 0.08 11.88 -1.15
C SER A 109 -0.95 11.43 -2.20
N TYR A 110 -0.70 10.32 -2.89
CA TYR A 110 -1.63 9.81 -3.91
C TYR A 110 -2.95 9.30 -3.34
N ILE A 111 -2.96 8.76 -2.12
CA ILE A 111 -4.20 8.40 -1.42
C ILE A 111 -5.03 9.66 -1.11
N GLN A 112 -4.37 10.76 -0.72
CA GLN A 112 -5.06 12.03 -0.44
C GLN A 112 -5.62 12.68 -1.72
N GLU A 113 -4.91 12.56 -2.85
CA GLU A 113 -5.35 13.09 -4.15
C GLU A 113 -6.66 12.47 -4.65
N GLY A 114 -6.97 11.22 -4.25
CA GLY A 114 -8.15 10.47 -4.75
C GLY A 114 -7.86 9.85 -6.10
#